data_AF-A0A241WFU4-F1
#
_entry.id   AF-A0A241WFU4-F1
#
_cell.length_a   1.000
_cell.length_b   1.000
_cell.length_c   1.000
_cell.angle_alpha   90.00
_cell.angle_beta   90.00
_cell.angle_gamma   90.00
#
_symmetry.space_group_name_H-M   'P 1'
#
loop_
_entity.id
_entity.type
_entity.pdbx_description
1 polymer ?
#
loop_
_entity_poly.entity_id
_entity_poly.type
_entity_poly.pdbx_seq_one_letter_code
_entity_poly.pdbx_strand_id
1 'polypeptide(L)'
;MTHIDLSRGRLSVQVNQHHPDWKLDDLLDFAERINPKRAFLFVSKILGKHIPVAPSEMQRSYIDLAQLVPKDVPYPITVIGMAETAVGLGAGVYRELKKDFSEDAIFLTTTRHPISTLPTLGLFLEEHSHAQDQFILSSHDQAKHDHIINTKTLILVDDEISTGKTFKNLIQSLRNSGLAHVERIILVTLVNWAEQHLETQSLDIPVDVVSLLHGHWHWESNHKTVQINMPDVSSTHQQAQKIIAPNDWGREPSFLDCSAWSNIQASKPNEKILVLGSGEFSWIPFLIAEKLEQQSAEVYFSSTTRSPIMQGHAIESICSFKDNYGLNIDNFAYNVKHQDFDRVLLVIETDKDSVDPSLFDQIKNLEVVSYES
;
A
#
# COMPACT_ATOMS: atom_id res chain seq x y z
N MET A 1 -9.71 1.95 -26.17
CA MET A 1 -8.85 3.02 -25.68
C MET A 1 -9.73 4.02 -24.95
N THR A 2 -9.38 4.37 -23.72
CA THR A 2 -10.10 5.30 -22.84
C THR A 2 -9.29 6.58 -22.76
N HIS A 3 -9.94 7.75 -22.89
CA HIS A 3 -9.28 9.05 -22.84
C HIS A 3 -9.79 9.86 -21.66
N ILE A 4 -8.87 10.46 -20.92
CA ILE A 4 -9.13 11.26 -19.72
C ILE A 4 -8.48 12.62 -19.93
N ASP A 5 -9.32 13.64 -20.05
CA ASP A 5 -8.88 15.03 -20.15
C ASP A 5 -8.65 15.60 -18.74
N LEU A 6 -7.41 15.97 -18.45
CA LEU A 6 -6.96 16.58 -17.20
C LEU A 6 -6.54 18.03 -17.44
N SER A 7 -6.37 18.83 -16.38
CA SER A 7 -6.04 20.25 -16.54
C SER A 7 -4.71 20.49 -17.27
N ARG A 8 -3.75 19.57 -17.13
CA ARG A 8 -2.38 19.66 -17.71
C ARG A 8 -2.15 18.84 -18.97
N GLY A 9 -3.16 18.13 -19.48
CA GLY A 9 -2.99 17.27 -20.65
C GLY A 9 -4.03 16.16 -20.72
N ARG A 10 -3.83 15.24 -21.65
CA ARG A 10 -4.71 14.08 -21.87
C ARG A 10 -3.97 12.80 -21.54
N LEU A 11 -4.56 11.99 -20.67
CA LEU A 11 -4.13 10.61 -20.44
C LEU A 11 -4.96 9.69 -21.33
N SER A 12 -4.30 8.80 -22.07
CA SER A 12 -4.97 7.78 -22.88
C SER A 12 -4.53 6.40 -22.41
N VAL A 13 -5.49 5.51 -22.15
CA VAL A 13 -5.24 4.17 -21.61
C VAL A 13 -5.79 3.12 -22.56
N GLN A 14 -5.03 2.06 -22.80
CA GLN A 14 -5.47 0.91 -23.56
C GLN A 14 -5.17 -0.36 -22.78
N VAL A 15 -6.23 -1.11 -22.48
CA VAL A 15 -6.14 -2.44 -21.88
C VAL A 15 -5.81 -3.45 -22.97
N ASN A 16 -4.76 -4.24 -22.75
CA ASN A 16 -4.37 -5.35 -23.61
C ASN A 16 -5.00 -6.66 -23.14
N GLN A 17 -4.96 -6.89 -21.82
CA GLN A 17 -5.51 -8.08 -21.18
C GLN A 17 -6.00 -7.69 -19.77
N HIS A 18 -7.03 -8.38 -19.29
CA HIS A 18 -7.48 -8.25 -17.92
C HIS A 18 -8.04 -9.58 -17.41
N HIS A 19 -8.09 -9.74 -16.09
CA HIS A 19 -8.77 -10.83 -15.43
C HIS A 19 -10.26 -10.77 -15.75
N PRO A 20 -10.96 -11.91 -15.97
CA PRO A 20 -12.36 -11.92 -16.39
C PRO A 20 -13.30 -11.06 -15.53
N ASP A 21 -12.99 -10.98 -14.23
CA ASP A 21 -13.78 -10.28 -13.23
C ASP A 21 -13.34 -8.84 -12.93
N TRP A 22 -12.21 -8.40 -13.48
CA TRP A 22 -11.65 -7.08 -13.20
C TRP A 22 -11.42 -6.32 -14.50
N LYS A 23 -12.32 -5.40 -14.84
CA LYS A 23 -12.14 -4.47 -15.96
C LYS A 23 -11.45 -3.20 -15.48
N LEU A 24 -11.06 -2.35 -16.43
CA LEU A 24 -10.41 -1.06 -16.13
C LEU A 24 -11.20 -0.24 -15.12
N ASP A 25 -12.50 -0.08 -15.36
CA ASP A 25 -13.38 0.76 -14.53
C ASP A 25 -13.69 0.15 -13.15
N ASP A 26 -13.43 -1.15 -12.96
CA ASP A 26 -13.53 -1.81 -11.66
C ASP A 26 -12.29 -1.53 -10.81
N LEU A 27 -11.11 -1.45 -11.45
CA LEU A 27 -9.83 -1.30 -10.78
C LEU A 27 -9.41 0.16 -10.57
N LEU A 28 -9.67 1.02 -11.54
CA LEU A 28 -9.06 2.34 -11.61
C LEU A 28 -10.07 3.46 -11.91
N ASP A 29 -9.76 4.61 -11.31
CA ASP A 29 -10.16 5.93 -11.77
C ASP A 29 -8.89 6.80 -11.92
N PHE A 30 -9.03 8.09 -12.18
CA PHE A 30 -7.92 8.96 -12.55
C PHE A 30 -7.99 10.29 -11.80
N ALA A 31 -6.83 10.84 -11.44
CA ALA A 31 -6.74 12.14 -10.78
C ALA A 31 -5.47 12.90 -11.17
N GLU A 32 -5.39 14.16 -10.76
CA GLU A 32 -4.20 15.00 -10.97
C GLU A 32 -3.36 15.06 -9.69
N ARG A 33 -2.03 15.01 -9.84
CA ARG A 33 -1.11 15.15 -8.70
C ARG A 33 -0.72 16.61 -8.48
N ILE A 34 -0.49 16.97 -7.22
CA ILE A 34 0.22 18.22 -6.85
C ILE A 34 1.73 17.95 -6.99
N ASN A 35 2.19 17.79 -8.23
CA ASN A 35 3.59 17.48 -8.54
C ASN A 35 4.01 18.09 -9.89
N PRO A 36 5.12 18.85 -9.97
CA PRO A 36 5.55 19.48 -11.22
C PRO A 36 6.05 18.49 -12.29
N LYS A 37 6.55 17.32 -11.88
CA LYS A 37 7.10 16.29 -12.79
C LYS A 37 6.06 15.25 -13.20
N ARG A 38 5.09 14.93 -12.35
CA ARG A 38 4.08 13.88 -12.60
C ARG A 38 2.68 14.47 -12.74
N ALA A 39 2.19 14.43 -13.98
CA ALA A 39 0.87 14.83 -14.49
C ALA A 39 -0.34 14.43 -13.61
N PHE A 40 -0.39 13.13 -13.41
CA PHE A 40 -1.60 12.40 -13.14
C PHE A 40 -1.30 11.24 -12.20
N LEU A 41 -2.37 10.61 -11.75
CA LEU A 41 -2.38 9.45 -10.86
C LEU A 41 -3.44 8.47 -11.37
N PHE A 42 -3.09 7.19 -11.39
CA PHE A 42 -4.06 6.10 -11.44
C PHE A 42 -4.57 5.89 -10.02
N VAL A 43 -5.87 6.05 -9.80
CA VAL A 43 -6.49 5.95 -8.48
C VAL A 43 -7.12 4.58 -8.36
N SER A 44 -6.54 3.71 -7.53
CA SER A 44 -7.14 2.41 -7.27
C SER A 44 -8.48 2.53 -6.55
N LYS A 45 -9.48 1.84 -7.09
CA LYS A 45 -10.84 1.72 -6.52
C LYS A 45 -10.99 0.54 -5.55
N ILE A 46 -9.94 -0.26 -5.38
CA ILE A 46 -9.97 -1.52 -4.62
C ILE A 46 -8.87 -1.64 -3.56
N LEU A 47 -8.08 -0.59 -3.37
CA LEU A 47 -6.93 -0.62 -2.45
C LEU A 47 -7.21 0.09 -1.12
N GLY A 48 -8.25 0.94 -1.05
CA GLY A 48 -8.52 1.70 0.16
C GLY A 48 -7.45 2.75 0.48
N LYS A 49 -6.80 3.33 -0.55
CA LYS A 49 -5.79 4.39 -0.34
C LYS A 49 -6.33 5.80 -0.55
N HIS A 50 -7.15 5.99 -1.57
CA HIS A 50 -7.69 7.30 -1.93
C HIS A 50 -9.23 7.31 -2.00
N ILE A 51 -9.84 6.14 -2.13
CA ILE A 51 -11.28 5.93 -2.17
C ILE A 51 -11.58 4.91 -1.06
N PRO A 52 -12.54 5.17 -0.15
CA PRO A 52 -12.99 4.15 0.79
C PRO A 52 -13.60 2.95 0.06
N VAL A 53 -13.18 1.73 0.41
CA VAL A 53 -13.56 0.48 -0.26
C VAL A 53 -14.18 -0.50 0.72
N ALA A 54 -15.19 -1.26 0.30
CA ALA A 54 -15.70 -2.37 1.11
C ALA A 54 -14.58 -3.41 1.38
N PRO A 55 -14.40 -3.89 2.63
CA PRO A 55 -13.38 -4.89 2.95
C PRO A 55 -13.48 -6.16 2.10
N SER A 56 -14.70 -6.61 1.80
CA SER A 56 -14.99 -7.75 0.93
C SER A 56 -14.45 -7.59 -0.51
N GLU A 57 -14.52 -6.39 -1.09
CA GLU A 57 -13.96 -6.12 -2.43
C GLU A 57 -12.42 -6.15 -2.41
N MET A 58 -11.81 -5.59 -1.36
CA MET A 58 -10.36 -5.68 -1.17
C MET A 58 -9.92 -7.14 -1.01
N GLN A 59 -10.64 -7.92 -0.18
CA GLN A 59 -10.38 -9.35 0.03
C GLN A 59 -10.47 -10.13 -1.29
N ARG A 60 -11.47 -9.85 -2.13
CA ARG A 60 -11.60 -10.48 -3.46
C ARG A 60 -10.34 -10.25 -4.31
N SER A 61 -9.81 -9.03 -4.34
CA SER A 61 -8.59 -8.73 -5.10
C SER A 61 -7.38 -9.52 -4.60
N TYR A 62 -7.29 -9.77 -3.29
CA TYR A 62 -6.20 -10.55 -2.69
C TYR A 62 -6.29 -12.01 -3.11
N ILE A 63 -7.49 -12.59 -3.07
CA ILE A 63 -7.77 -13.97 -3.49
C ILE A 63 -7.41 -14.14 -4.96
N ASP A 64 -7.93 -13.26 -5.82
CA ASP A 64 -7.76 -13.38 -7.27
C ASP A 64 -6.29 -13.21 -7.68
N LEU A 65 -5.55 -12.27 -7.07
CA LEU A 65 -4.11 -12.15 -7.29
C LEU A 65 -3.35 -13.40 -6.82
N ALA A 66 -3.64 -13.90 -5.63
CA ALA A 66 -2.96 -15.07 -5.08
C ALA A 66 -3.21 -16.33 -5.90
N GLN A 67 -4.39 -16.47 -6.54
CA GLN A 67 -4.70 -17.58 -7.45
C GLN A 67 -3.88 -17.54 -8.75
N LEU A 68 -3.51 -16.34 -9.22
CA LEU A 68 -2.68 -16.18 -10.41
C LEU A 68 -1.19 -16.45 -10.15
N VAL A 69 -0.74 -16.43 -8.89
CA VAL A 69 0.65 -16.74 -8.52
C VAL A 69 0.92 -18.24 -8.72
N PRO A 70 1.94 -18.63 -9.50
CA PRO A 70 2.36 -20.02 -9.65
C PRO A 70 2.68 -20.67 -8.30
N LYS A 71 2.14 -21.87 -8.07
CA LYS A 71 2.33 -22.62 -6.82
C LYS A 71 3.52 -23.58 -6.86
N ASP A 72 3.87 -24.07 -8.05
CA ASP A 72 5.05 -24.92 -8.28
C ASP A 72 6.30 -24.04 -8.42
N VAL A 73 6.80 -23.55 -7.29
CA VAL A 73 7.96 -22.66 -7.19
C VAL A 73 8.92 -23.12 -6.10
N PRO A 74 10.23 -22.82 -6.22
CA PRO A 74 11.18 -23.06 -5.14
C PRO A 74 10.79 -22.37 -3.84
N TYR A 75 10.89 -23.06 -2.71
CA TYR A 75 10.58 -22.55 -1.38
C TYR A 75 11.83 -22.63 -0.45
N PRO A 76 11.91 -21.85 0.64
CA PRO A 76 10.89 -20.95 1.19
C PRO A 76 10.58 -19.73 0.32
N ILE A 77 9.35 -19.23 0.43
CA ILE A 77 8.90 -17.98 -0.21
C ILE A 77 8.95 -16.82 0.78
N THR A 78 9.22 -15.63 0.24
CA THR A 78 9.14 -14.37 0.97
C THR A 78 8.28 -13.38 0.19
N VAL A 79 7.22 -12.87 0.82
CA VAL A 79 6.32 -11.88 0.23
C VAL A 79 6.67 -10.50 0.81
N ILE A 80 6.96 -9.53 -0.07
CA ILE A 80 7.27 -8.14 0.30
C ILE A 80 6.19 -7.21 -0.23
N GLY A 81 5.45 -6.55 0.68
CA GLY A 81 4.55 -5.44 0.33
C GLY A 81 5.30 -4.12 0.19
N MET A 82 5.11 -3.43 -0.94
CA MET A 82 5.77 -2.15 -1.23
C MET A 82 5.10 -0.99 -0.48
N ALA A 83 5.89 -0.18 0.21
CA ALA A 83 5.40 0.97 0.94
C ALA A 83 5.21 2.16 0.00
N GLU A 84 4.20 2.99 0.21
CA GLU A 84 3.22 2.93 1.31
C GLU A 84 1.96 2.18 0.88
N THR A 85 1.64 2.25 -0.41
CA THR A 85 0.31 1.98 -0.96
C THR A 85 -0.02 0.49 -0.98
N ALA A 86 0.98 -0.37 -1.20
CA ALA A 86 0.77 -1.81 -1.34
C ALA A 86 1.07 -2.62 -0.08
N VAL A 87 1.24 -1.98 1.08
CA VAL A 87 1.45 -2.68 2.36
C VAL A 87 0.26 -3.59 2.68
N GLY A 88 -0.96 -3.05 2.67
CA GLY A 88 -2.19 -3.82 2.91
C GLY A 88 -2.44 -4.88 1.83
N LEU A 89 -2.16 -4.54 0.56
CA LEU A 89 -2.24 -5.47 -0.57
C LEU A 89 -1.28 -6.66 -0.39
N GLY A 90 -0.03 -6.39 -0.03
CA GLY A 90 0.99 -7.41 0.22
C GLY A 90 0.60 -8.35 1.35
N ALA A 91 0.11 -7.81 2.47
CA ALA A 91 -0.34 -8.62 3.60
C ALA A 91 -1.56 -9.48 3.24
N GLY A 92 -2.50 -8.92 2.46
CA GLY A 92 -3.66 -9.64 1.92
C GLY A 92 -3.28 -10.78 0.98
N VAL A 93 -2.39 -10.54 0.02
CA VAL A 93 -1.86 -11.57 -0.89
C VAL A 93 -1.10 -12.63 -0.10
N TYR A 94 -0.25 -12.24 0.85
CA TYR A 94 0.45 -13.18 1.72
C TYR A 94 -0.52 -14.08 2.49
N ARG A 95 -1.57 -13.52 3.10
CA ARG A 95 -2.60 -14.27 3.84
C ARG A 95 -3.20 -15.39 2.98
N GLU A 96 -3.43 -15.12 1.71
CA GLU A 96 -3.97 -16.09 0.76
C GLU A 96 -2.91 -17.12 0.32
N LEU A 97 -1.68 -16.69 0.02
CA LEU A 97 -0.57 -17.60 -0.33
C LEU A 97 -0.20 -18.53 0.82
N LYS A 98 -0.29 -18.07 2.08
CA LYS A 98 0.01 -18.89 3.26
C LYS A 98 -0.85 -20.15 3.35
N LYS A 99 -2.03 -20.17 2.72
CA LYS A 99 -2.89 -21.38 2.64
C LYS A 99 -2.25 -22.51 1.83
N ASP A 100 -1.43 -22.15 0.83
CA ASP A 100 -0.74 -23.11 -0.04
C ASP A 100 0.67 -23.43 0.46
N PHE A 101 1.38 -22.43 1.01
CA PHE A 101 2.79 -22.55 1.41
C PHE A 101 3.01 -22.80 2.92
N SER A 102 1.99 -22.59 3.76
CA SER A 102 2.06 -22.85 5.20
C SER A 102 3.27 -22.16 5.86
N GLU A 103 4.07 -22.91 6.62
CA GLU A 103 5.31 -22.46 7.30
C GLU A 103 6.44 -22.09 6.33
N ASP A 104 6.35 -22.46 5.04
CA ASP A 104 7.35 -22.12 4.02
C ASP A 104 7.18 -20.69 3.48
N ALA A 105 6.30 -19.87 4.07
CA ALA A 105 6.07 -18.49 3.68
C ALA A 105 6.33 -17.51 4.84
N ILE A 106 7.03 -16.41 4.55
CA ILE A 106 7.16 -15.26 5.47
C ILE A 106 6.75 -13.95 4.79
N PHE A 107 6.23 -13.01 5.57
CA PHE A 107 5.86 -11.68 5.11
C PHE A 107 6.77 -10.61 5.69
N LEU A 108 7.07 -9.59 4.88
CA LEU A 108 7.60 -8.32 5.34
C LEU A 108 7.16 -7.19 4.40
N THR A 109 7.49 -5.98 4.78
CA THR A 109 7.22 -4.76 4.02
C THR A 109 8.49 -3.97 3.88
N THR A 110 8.61 -3.26 2.78
CA THR A 110 9.49 -2.08 2.78
C THR A 110 8.86 -1.02 3.68
N THR A 111 9.65 -0.15 4.30
CA THR A 111 9.14 0.94 5.14
C THR A 111 9.96 2.20 4.97
N ARG A 112 9.33 3.37 5.12
CA ARG A 112 10.02 4.66 5.20
C ARG A 112 10.31 5.08 6.64
N HIS A 113 9.84 4.30 7.61
CA HIS A 113 10.06 4.53 9.02
C HIS A 113 11.17 3.58 9.51
N PRO A 114 12.41 4.07 9.67
CA PRO A 114 13.42 3.25 10.32
C PRO A 114 12.95 2.91 11.75
N ILE A 115 13.18 1.68 12.18
CA ILE A 115 12.89 1.23 13.55
C ILE A 115 14.23 0.95 14.22
N SER A 116 14.64 1.81 15.14
CA SER A 116 15.96 1.73 15.78
C SER A 116 16.17 0.45 16.60
N THR A 117 15.09 -0.22 16.99
CA THR A 117 15.15 -1.48 17.73
C THR A 117 15.26 -2.71 16.84
N LEU A 118 15.09 -2.60 15.52
CA LEU A 118 15.17 -3.73 14.59
C LEU A 118 16.44 -3.64 13.71
N PRO A 119 17.08 -4.78 13.39
CA PRO A 119 18.20 -4.78 12.46
C PRO A 119 17.72 -4.40 11.05
N THR A 120 18.55 -3.67 10.30
CA THR A 120 18.28 -3.39 8.89
C THR A 120 18.82 -4.52 8.03
N LEU A 121 17.98 -5.08 7.16
CA LEU A 121 18.39 -6.04 6.14
C LEU A 121 19.00 -5.31 4.94
N GLY A 122 18.30 -4.29 4.42
CA GLY A 122 18.73 -3.56 3.22
C GLY A 122 18.13 -2.16 3.11
N LEU A 123 18.74 -1.36 2.24
CA LEU A 123 18.36 0.02 1.93
C LEU A 123 18.34 0.18 0.41
N PHE A 124 17.25 0.71 -0.15
CA PHE A 124 17.21 1.04 -1.57
C PHE A 124 16.54 2.38 -1.85
N LEU A 125 16.92 2.95 -3.00
CA LEU A 125 16.46 4.24 -3.45
C LEU A 125 15.27 4.10 -4.42
N GLU A 126 14.18 4.78 -4.10
CA GLU A 126 13.01 4.88 -4.96
C GLU A 126 13.02 6.22 -5.72
N GLU A 127 13.42 6.20 -6.99
CA GLU A 127 13.67 7.42 -7.79
C GLU A 127 12.42 8.29 -8.08
N HIS A 128 11.22 7.77 -7.80
CA HIS A 128 9.95 8.39 -8.18
C HIS A 128 9.05 8.77 -7.00
N SER A 129 9.49 8.56 -5.76
CA SER A 129 8.73 8.96 -4.57
C SER A 129 9.29 10.22 -3.91
N HIS A 130 8.46 10.85 -3.08
CA HIS A 130 8.79 12.11 -2.41
C HIS A 130 9.81 11.98 -1.27
N ALA A 131 10.14 10.75 -0.84
CA ALA A 131 11.22 10.48 0.12
C ALA A 131 12.08 9.32 -0.38
N GLN A 132 13.39 9.52 -0.39
CA GLN A 132 14.30 8.79 -1.26
C GLN A 132 14.68 7.39 -0.74
N ASP A 133 14.64 7.16 0.58
CA ASP A 133 15.09 5.90 1.18
C ASP A 133 13.90 5.02 1.60
N GLN A 134 13.91 3.76 1.17
CA GLN A 134 13.08 2.70 1.75
C GLN A 134 13.98 1.68 2.46
N PHE A 135 13.58 1.32 3.67
CA PHE A 135 14.21 0.33 4.53
C PHE A 135 13.54 -1.02 4.35
N ILE A 136 14.33 -2.07 4.45
CA ILE A 136 13.86 -3.43 4.65
C ILE A 136 14.48 -3.89 5.95
N LEU A 137 13.65 -4.23 6.92
CA LEU A 137 14.10 -4.62 8.24
C LEU A 137 14.24 -6.14 8.31
N SER A 138 15.09 -6.57 9.23
CA SER A 138 15.25 -7.95 9.65
C SER A 138 14.64 -8.11 11.05
N SER A 139 14.66 -9.34 11.54
CA SER A 139 14.21 -9.72 12.88
C SER A 139 15.40 -10.09 13.78
N HIS A 140 15.24 -9.94 15.10
CA HIS A 140 16.15 -10.52 16.11
C HIS A 140 15.82 -11.99 16.40
N ASP A 141 14.60 -12.44 16.06
CA ASP A 141 14.25 -13.86 16.02
C ASP A 141 15.02 -14.54 14.87
N GLN A 142 15.89 -15.47 15.24
CA GLN A 142 16.78 -16.19 14.34
C GLN A 142 16.00 -17.01 13.31
N ALA A 143 14.86 -17.62 13.67
CA ALA A 143 14.08 -18.43 12.74
C ALA A 143 13.54 -17.57 11.59
N LYS A 144 13.04 -16.38 11.92
CA LYS A 144 12.55 -15.41 10.92
C LYS A 144 13.69 -14.87 10.07
N HIS A 145 14.83 -14.55 10.68
CA HIS A 145 16.01 -14.09 9.93
C HIS A 145 16.51 -15.15 8.95
N ASP A 146 16.66 -16.39 9.41
CA ASP A 146 17.13 -17.50 8.59
C ASP A 146 16.16 -17.80 7.43
N HIS A 147 14.85 -17.68 7.66
CA HIS A 147 13.85 -17.84 6.59
C HIS A 147 14.08 -16.84 5.46
N ILE A 148 14.31 -15.57 5.80
CA ILE A 148 14.54 -14.50 4.82
C ILE A 148 15.83 -14.75 4.04
N ILE A 149 16.93 -15.06 4.72
CA ILE A 149 18.23 -15.29 4.06
C ILE A 149 18.16 -16.52 3.15
N ASN A 150 17.41 -17.55 3.53
CA ASN A 150 17.23 -18.77 2.73
C ASN A 150 16.12 -18.70 1.67
N THR A 151 15.50 -17.53 1.47
CA THR A 151 14.46 -17.31 0.45
C THR A 151 14.88 -17.86 -0.91
N LYS A 152 14.04 -18.72 -1.49
CA LYS A 152 14.19 -19.24 -2.86
C LYS A 152 13.31 -18.52 -3.86
N THR A 153 12.08 -18.18 -3.49
CA THR A 153 11.19 -17.37 -4.33
C THR A 153 10.84 -16.06 -3.63
N LEU A 154 11.16 -14.94 -4.29
CA LEU A 154 10.83 -13.61 -3.82
C LEU A 154 9.59 -13.09 -4.53
N ILE A 155 8.54 -12.78 -3.77
CA ILE A 155 7.28 -12.24 -4.29
C ILE A 155 7.19 -10.77 -3.89
N LEU A 156 7.16 -9.87 -4.86
CA LEU A 156 7.13 -8.42 -4.63
C LEU A 156 5.76 -7.89 -5.03
N VAL A 157 5.04 -7.29 -4.09
CA VAL A 157 3.65 -6.85 -4.26
C VAL A 157 3.57 -5.33 -4.28
N ASP A 158 3.09 -4.76 -5.39
CA ASP A 158 2.90 -3.32 -5.56
C ASP A 158 1.53 -3.01 -6.19
N ASP A 159 1.04 -1.77 -6.10
CA ASP A 159 -0.28 -1.43 -6.66
C ASP A 159 -0.25 -1.25 -8.18
N GLU A 160 0.84 -0.66 -8.71
CA GLU A 160 1.06 -0.49 -10.14
C GLU A 160 2.52 -0.78 -10.55
N ILE A 161 2.72 -1.32 -11.76
CA ILE A 161 4.04 -1.45 -12.37
C ILE A 161 4.12 -0.56 -13.62
N SER A 162 5.18 0.24 -13.75
CA SER A 162 5.43 1.10 -14.91
C SER A 162 6.69 0.70 -15.69
N THR A 163 7.89 1.10 -15.25
CA THR A 163 9.15 0.81 -15.96
C THR A 163 9.93 -0.37 -15.37
N GLY A 164 9.53 -0.85 -14.18
CA GLY A 164 10.24 -1.92 -13.46
C GLY A 164 11.55 -1.50 -12.76
N LYS A 165 11.99 -0.25 -12.92
CA LYS A 165 13.26 0.24 -12.35
C LYS A 165 13.31 0.15 -10.82
N THR A 166 12.20 0.46 -10.15
CA THR A 166 12.06 0.32 -8.69
C THR A 166 12.35 -1.11 -8.23
N PHE A 167 11.75 -2.10 -8.88
CA PHE A 167 11.98 -3.51 -8.55
C PHE A 167 13.42 -3.92 -8.82
N LYS A 168 14.03 -3.48 -9.93
CA LYS A 168 15.43 -3.76 -10.23
C LYS A 168 16.36 -3.26 -9.12
N ASN A 169 16.17 -2.02 -8.66
CA ASN A 169 16.96 -1.44 -7.56
C ASN A 169 16.74 -2.21 -6.25
N LEU A 170 15.49 -2.54 -5.94
CA LEU A 170 15.12 -3.34 -4.77
C LEU A 170 15.79 -4.73 -4.79
N ILE A 171 15.68 -5.46 -5.91
CA ILE A 171 16.25 -6.80 -6.07
C ILE A 171 17.77 -6.75 -5.94
N GLN A 172 18.43 -5.76 -6.55
CA GLN A 172 19.87 -5.60 -6.41
C GLN A 172 20.28 -5.30 -4.96
N SER A 173 19.53 -4.44 -4.27
CA SER A 173 19.76 -4.19 -2.83
C SER A 173 19.59 -5.46 -2.02
N LEU A 174 18.52 -6.22 -2.23
CA LEU A 174 18.25 -7.45 -1.49
C LEU A 174 19.33 -8.51 -1.69
N ARG A 175 19.84 -8.66 -2.92
CA ARG A 175 20.98 -9.55 -3.20
C ARG A 175 22.23 -9.09 -2.46
N ASN A 176 22.53 -7.79 -2.45
CA ASN A 176 23.66 -7.23 -1.71
C ASN A 176 23.48 -7.40 -0.19
N SER A 177 22.25 -7.47 0.29
CA SER A 177 21.84 -7.68 1.68
C SER A 177 21.84 -9.15 2.13
N GLY A 178 22.27 -10.08 1.29
CA GLY A 178 22.45 -11.49 1.67
C GLY A 178 21.39 -12.46 1.14
N LEU A 179 20.41 -12.00 0.35
CA LEU A 179 19.43 -12.89 -0.32
C LEU A 179 20.06 -13.53 -1.57
N ALA A 180 21.18 -14.24 -1.38
CA ALA A 180 21.96 -14.87 -2.45
C ALA A 180 21.30 -16.16 -2.99
N HIS A 181 20.32 -16.71 -2.26
CA HIS A 181 19.67 -17.97 -2.57
C HIS A 181 18.39 -17.84 -3.41
N VAL A 182 18.02 -16.62 -3.81
CA VAL A 182 16.84 -16.38 -4.63
C VAL A 182 17.04 -16.98 -6.02
N GLU A 183 16.13 -17.89 -6.38
CA GLU A 183 16.09 -18.64 -7.64
C GLU A 183 14.97 -18.17 -8.55
N ARG A 184 13.96 -17.46 -8.02
CA ARG A 184 12.83 -16.94 -8.79
C ARG A 184 12.27 -15.66 -8.18
N ILE A 185 11.77 -14.77 -9.03
CA ILE A 185 11.09 -13.53 -8.62
C ILE A 185 9.71 -13.46 -9.26
N ILE A 186 8.71 -13.10 -8.48
CA ILE A 186 7.33 -12.92 -8.96
C ILE A 186 6.88 -11.53 -8.56
N LEU A 187 6.62 -10.68 -9.55
CA LEU A 187 6.01 -9.37 -9.34
C LEU A 187 4.50 -9.53 -9.35
N VAL A 188 3.82 -9.06 -8.31
CA VAL A 188 2.35 -9.14 -8.17
C VAL A 188 1.81 -7.72 -8.11
N THR A 189 0.85 -7.39 -8.97
CA THR A 189 0.31 -6.03 -9.02
C THR A 189 -1.16 -5.97 -9.41
N LEU A 190 -1.90 -4.94 -9.00
CA LEU A 190 -3.24 -4.74 -9.54
C LEU A 190 -3.16 -4.45 -11.04
N VAL A 191 -2.23 -3.57 -11.43
CA VAL A 191 -2.14 -3.07 -12.79
C VAL A 191 -0.71 -3.03 -13.30
N ASN A 192 -0.46 -3.76 -14.39
CA ASN A 192 0.80 -3.72 -15.11
C ASN A 192 0.71 -2.79 -16.34
N TRP A 193 1.39 -1.66 -16.27
CA TRP A 193 1.63 -0.74 -17.39
C TRP A 193 2.97 -0.96 -18.08
N ALA A 194 3.82 -1.80 -17.52
CA ALA A 194 5.01 -2.22 -18.22
C ALA A 194 4.57 -3.08 -19.39
N GLU A 195 4.90 -2.65 -20.60
CA GLU A 195 4.73 -3.44 -21.82
C GLU A 195 5.62 -4.72 -21.74
N GLN A 196 6.03 -5.28 -22.88
CA GLN A 196 7.06 -6.33 -22.93
C GLN A 196 8.47 -5.84 -22.49
N HIS A 197 8.58 -4.65 -21.91
CA HIS A 197 9.82 -3.91 -21.65
C HIS A 197 10.19 -3.81 -20.17
N LEU A 198 9.77 -4.76 -19.34
CA LEU A 198 10.37 -4.90 -18.02
C LEU A 198 11.87 -5.14 -18.18
N GLU A 199 12.69 -4.21 -17.66
CA GLU A 199 14.15 -4.30 -17.72
C GLU A 199 14.71 -5.35 -16.74
N THR A 200 14.31 -6.60 -16.90
CA THR A 200 14.77 -7.74 -16.09
C THR A 200 15.97 -8.44 -16.71
N GLN A 201 16.40 -8.07 -17.92
CA GLN A 201 17.52 -8.72 -18.63
C GLN A 201 18.85 -8.68 -17.86
N SER A 202 19.04 -7.71 -16.95
CA SER A 202 20.22 -7.64 -16.08
C SER A 202 20.11 -8.51 -14.83
N LEU A 203 18.96 -9.13 -14.58
CA LEU A 203 18.74 -10.05 -13.47
C LEU A 203 18.98 -11.47 -14.00
N ASP A 204 20.03 -12.14 -13.51
CA ASP A 204 20.32 -13.55 -13.84
C ASP A 204 19.33 -14.53 -13.18
N ILE A 205 18.10 -14.10 -12.90
CA ILE A 205 17.06 -14.83 -12.17
C ILE A 205 15.75 -14.68 -12.96
N PRO A 206 14.97 -15.77 -13.18
CA PRO A 206 13.66 -15.69 -13.80
C PRO A 206 12.72 -14.73 -13.06
N VAL A 207 12.06 -13.85 -13.82
CA VAL A 207 11.07 -12.90 -13.30
C VAL A 207 9.73 -13.11 -14.00
N ASP A 208 8.70 -13.41 -13.21
CA ASP A 208 7.32 -13.45 -13.68
C ASP A 208 6.55 -12.22 -13.22
N VAL A 209 5.48 -11.88 -13.94
CA VAL A 209 4.58 -10.79 -13.58
C VAL A 209 3.16 -11.33 -13.54
N VAL A 210 2.51 -11.13 -12.41
CA VAL A 210 1.11 -11.45 -12.16
C VAL A 210 0.37 -10.15 -11.99
N SER A 211 -0.70 -9.95 -12.77
CA SER A 211 -1.53 -8.76 -12.66
C SER A 211 -3.00 -9.03 -12.96
N LEU A 212 -3.90 -8.27 -12.32
CA LEU A 212 -5.33 -8.31 -12.65
C LEU A 212 -5.60 -7.60 -13.98
N LEU A 213 -4.81 -6.60 -14.34
CA LEU A 213 -4.91 -5.88 -15.60
C LEU A 213 -3.54 -5.56 -16.18
N HIS A 214 -3.40 -5.75 -17.49
CA HIS A 214 -2.23 -5.35 -18.26
C HIS A 214 -2.66 -4.47 -19.44
N GLY A 215 -2.03 -3.31 -19.55
CA GLY A 215 -2.24 -2.39 -20.66
C GLY A 215 -1.06 -1.46 -20.88
N HIS A 216 -1.29 -0.41 -21.64
CA HIS A 216 -0.34 0.69 -21.83
C HIS A 216 -1.08 2.02 -21.76
N TRP A 217 -0.32 3.08 -21.54
CA TRP A 217 -0.86 4.43 -21.49
C TRP A 217 0.03 5.43 -22.22
N HIS A 218 -0.57 6.54 -22.62
CA HIS A 218 0.10 7.67 -23.24
C HIS A 218 -0.34 8.97 -22.57
N TRP A 219 0.62 9.85 -22.30
CA TRP A 219 0.37 11.18 -21.77
C TRP A 219 0.74 12.24 -22.81
N GLU A 220 -0.25 13.06 -23.16
CA GLU A 220 -0.08 14.22 -24.04
C GLU A 220 -0.21 15.51 -23.21
N SER A 221 0.93 16.15 -22.93
CA SER A 221 0.95 17.43 -22.19
C SER A 221 0.35 18.55 -23.03
N ASN A 222 -0.49 19.39 -22.42
CA ASN A 222 -0.96 20.62 -23.05
C ASN A 222 -0.05 21.84 -22.79
N HIS A 223 1.10 21.60 -22.13
CA HIS A 223 2.11 22.61 -21.77
C HIS A 223 1.60 23.79 -20.94
N LYS A 224 0.41 23.71 -20.35
CA LYS A 224 -0.08 24.75 -19.42
C LYS A 224 0.74 24.73 -18.14
N THR A 225 1.27 25.89 -17.77
CA THR A 225 1.87 26.08 -16.46
C THR A 225 0.76 26.22 -15.42
N VAL A 226 0.67 25.26 -14.51
CA VAL A 226 -0.19 25.36 -13.32
C VAL A 226 0.69 25.79 -12.16
N GLN A 227 0.27 26.80 -11.39
CA GLN A 227 0.93 27.13 -10.14
C GLN A 227 0.63 26.02 -9.13
N ILE A 228 1.66 25.25 -8.77
CA ILE A 228 1.57 24.14 -7.83
C ILE A 228 2.31 24.57 -6.57
N ASN A 229 1.57 24.76 -5.48
CA ASN A 229 2.16 24.90 -4.15
C ASN A 229 2.36 23.49 -3.59
N MET A 230 3.60 23.00 -3.64
CA MET A 230 3.93 21.67 -3.16
C MET A 230 3.96 21.66 -1.62
N PRO A 231 3.15 20.82 -0.96
CA PRO A 231 3.18 20.67 0.50
C PRO A 231 4.47 20.01 0.97
N ASP A 232 4.82 20.18 2.25
CA ASP A 232 6.00 19.52 2.83
C ASP A 232 5.68 18.06 3.17
N VAL A 233 6.21 17.14 2.35
CA VAL A 233 5.94 15.69 2.42
C VAL A 233 7.22 14.84 2.39
N SER A 234 8.39 15.49 2.47
CA SER A 234 9.67 14.85 2.14
C SER A 234 10.50 14.40 3.33
N SER A 235 10.22 14.91 4.54
CA SER A 235 11.01 14.59 5.73
C SER A 235 10.89 13.12 6.12
N THR A 236 12.03 12.47 6.36
CA THR A 236 12.16 11.13 6.96
C THR A 236 12.91 11.16 8.30
N HIS A 237 13.32 12.35 8.76
CA HIS A 237 14.09 12.51 9.98
C HIS A 237 13.21 12.23 11.21
N GLN A 238 13.51 11.15 11.93
CA GLN A 238 12.87 10.84 13.21
C GLN A 238 13.06 12.01 14.20
N GLN A 239 11.96 12.44 14.83
CA GLN A 239 11.81 12.50 16.30
C GLN A 239 10.59 13.36 16.71
N ALA A 240 9.52 12.72 17.18
CA ALA A 240 8.76 13.20 18.36
C ALA A 240 7.89 12.07 18.96
N GLN A 241 7.29 11.20 18.14
CA GLN A 241 6.32 10.20 18.62
C GLN A 241 6.84 8.77 18.47
N LYS A 242 6.62 7.95 19.51
CA LYS A 242 7.03 6.55 19.57
C LYS A 242 5.95 5.67 18.94
N ILE A 243 6.36 4.71 18.09
CA ILE A 243 5.49 3.60 17.70
C ILE A 243 5.30 2.71 18.94
N ILE A 244 4.05 2.60 19.39
CA ILE A 244 3.65 1.81 20.56
C ILE A 244 3.01 0.47 20.18
N ALA A 245 2.58 0.31 18.92
CA ALA A 245 2.14 -0.97 18.41
C ALA A 245 3.29 -1.98 18.31
N PRO A 246 3.02 -3.28 18.47
CA PRO A 246 3.91 -4.34 17.99
C PRO A 246 4.22 -4.16 16.50
N ASN A 247 5.45 -4.45 16.09
CA ASN A 247 5.88 -4.33 14.69
C ASN A 247 5.65 -5.62 13.89
N ASP A 248 4.72 -6.47 14.31
CA ASP A 248 4.51 -7.84 13.83
C ASP A 248 3.57 -7.95 12.62
N TRP A 249 3.12 -6.83 12.08
CA TRP A 249 2.26 -6.73 10.90
C TRP A 249 3.05 -6.57 9.58
N GLY A 250 4.36 -6.78 9.60
CA GLY A 250 5.22 -6.83 8.42
C GLY A 250 6.38 -5.84 8.40
N ARG A 251 6.48 -4.89 9.35
CA ARG A 251 7.71 -4.09 9.48
C ARG A 251 8.85 -4.91 10.06
N GLU A 252 8.63 -5.61 11.17
CA GLU A 252 9.43 -6.79 11.47
C GLU A 252 8.92 -7.93 10.58
N PRO A 253 9.81 -8.72 9.96
CA PRO A 253 9.40 -9.93 9.28
C PRO A 253 8.53 -10.80 10.20
N SER A 254 7.46 -11.36 9.66
CA SER A 254 6.54 -12.16 10.47
C SER A 254 5.84 -13.21 9.65
N PHE A 255 5.37 -14.26 10.33
CA PHE A 255 4.46 -15.23 9.74
C PHE A 255 3.02 -14.69 9.64
N LEU A 256 2.80 -13.41 9.99
CA LEU A 256 1.53 -12.71 10.21
C LEU A 256 0.47 -13.51 10.98
N ASP A 257 0.12 -13.01 12.17
CA ASP A 257 -1.19 -13.31 12.73
C ASP A 257 -2.24 -12.45 12.01
N CYS A 258 -3.21 -13.11 11.40
CA CYS A 258 -4.28 -12.45 10.63
C CYS A 258 -5.50 -12.19 11.51
N SER A 259 -5.26 -11.74 12.73
CA SER A 259 -6.29 -11.46 13.72
C SER A 259 -6.42 -9.95 13.97
N ALA A 260 -7.66 -9.47 14.07
CA ALA A 260 -7.90 -8.09 14.47
C ALA A 260 -7.50 -7.91 15.94
N TRP A 261 -6.65 -6.93 16.22
CA TRP A 261 -6.15 -6.66 17.56
C TRP A 261 -7.24 -6.14 18.53
N SER A 262 -8.30 -5.50 18.02
CA SER A 262 -9.36 -4.91 18.85
C SER A 262 -10.69 -5.68 18.81
N ASN A 263 -11.45 -5.58 19.90
CA ASN A 263 -12.83 -6.10 20.00
C ASN A 263 -13.87 -5.01 19.73
N ILE A 264 -13.66 -4.23 18.67
CA ILE A 264 -14.64 -3.23 18.25
C ILE A 264 -15.89 -3.95 17.72
N GLN A 265 -17.05 -3.51 18.18
CA GLN A 265 -18.35 -4.03 17.77
C GLN A 265 -19.13 -2.97 17.01
N ALA A 266 -19.92 -3.42 16.04
CA ALA A 266 -20.98 -2.61 15.46
C ALA A 266 -22.10 -2.39 16.49
N SER A 267 -22.61 -1.16 16.58
CA SER A 267 -23.69 -0.79 17.50
C SER A 267 -25.04 -1.35 17.05
N LYS A 268 -25.22 -1.53 15.73
CA LYS A 268 -26.46 -1.99 15.08
C LYS A 268 -26.14 -2.58 13.69
N PRO A 269 -27.02 -3.44 13.14
CA PRO A 269 -26.94 -3.83 11.74
C PRO A 269 -27.01 -2.60 10.82
N ASN A 270 -26.25 -2.63 9.72
CA ASN A 270 -26.11 -1.55 8.75
C ASN A 270 -25.64 -0.21 9.36
N GLU A 271 -24.95 -0.24 10.51
CA GLU A 271 -24.18 0.93 10.94
C GLU A 271 -23.13 1.25 9.87
N LYS A 272 -23.10 2.49 9.40
CA LYS A 272 -22.18 2.88 8.34
C LYS A 272 -20.84 3.33 8.93
N ILE A 273 -19.81 2.49 8.82
CA ILE A 273 -18.53 2.69 9.50
C ILE A 273 -17.40 2.86 8.49
N LEU A 274 -16.58 3.89 8.67
CA LEU A 274 -15.28 3.99 8.01
C LEU A 274 -14.19 3.57 8.99
N VAL A 275 -13.33 2.63 8.59
CA VAL A 275 -12.08 2.34 9.28
C VAL A 275 -10.93 2.96 8.50
N LEU A 276 -10.17 3.84 9.14
CA LEU A 276 -9.08 4.61 8.55
C LEU A 276 -7.74 4.18 9.16
N GLY A 277 -6.87 3.56 8.36
CA GLY A 277 -5.48 3.28 8.74
C GLY A 277 -4.56 4.49 8.57
N SER A 278 -3.37 4.48 9.17
CA SER A 278 -2.42 5.60 9.12
C SER A 278 -1.15 5.26 8.33
N GLY A 279 -0.97 5.89 7.16
CA GLY A 279 0.21 5.70 6.31
C GLY A 279 0.42 4.23 5.95
N GLU A 280 1.52 3.65 6.44
CA GLU A 280 1.87 2.23 6.24
C GLU A 280 1.09 1.29 7.17
N PHE A 281 0.60 1.77 8.33
CA PHE A 281 -0.18 0.98 9.28
C PHE A 281 -1.61 0.77 8.76
N SER A 282 -1.75 -0.21 7.87
CA SER A 282 -2.97 -0.46 7.08
C SER A 282 -3.55 -1.86 7.28
N TRP A 283 -2.71 -2.86 7.57
CA TRP A 283 -3.15 -4.25 7.70
C TRP A 283 -4.05 -4.51 8.92
N ILE A 284 -3.64 -4.09 10.12
CA ILE A 284 -4.45 -4.26 11.33
C ILE A 284 -5.79 -3.49 11.23
N PRO A 285 -5.82 -2.21 10.77
CA PRO A 285 -7.07 -1.52 10.53
C PRO A 285 -7.96 -2.22 9.48
N PHE A 286 -7.38 -2.83 8.44
CA PHE A 286 -8.14 -3.63 7.48
C PHE A 286 -8.80 -4.85 8.14
N LEU A 287 -8.08 -5.59 9.00
CA LEU A 287 -8.64 -6.73 9.72
C LEU A 287 -9.79 -6.32 10.67
N ILE A 288 -9.71 -5.13 11.27
CA ILE A 288 -10.81 -4.54 12.05
C ILE A 288 -12.02 -4.28 11.15
N ALA A 289 -11.80 -3.69 9.97
CA ALA A 289 -12.86 -3.42 9.00
C ALA A 289 -13.56 -4.71 8.52
N GLU A 290 -12.78 -5.74 8.18
CA GLU A 290 -13.27 -7.06 7.78
C GLU A 290 -14.14 -7.71 8.89
N LYS A 291 -13.69 -7.62 10.15
CA LYS A 291 -14.46 -8.14 11.31
C LYS A 291 -15.75 -7.37 11.57
N LEU A 292 -15.79 -6.06 11.29
CA LEU A 292 -17.01 -5.25 11.41
C LEU A 292 -18.00 -5.57 10.27
N GLU A 293 -17.52 -5.79 9.06
CA GLU A 293 -18.36 -6.18 7.91
C GLU A 293 -19.05 -7.53 8.19
N GLN A 294 -18.33 -8.49 8.80
CA GLN A 294 -18.89 -9.77 9.26
C GLN A 294 -19.97 -9.62 10.34
N GLN A 295 -20.02 -8.49 11.05
CA GLN A 295 -21.08 -8.16 12.02
C GLN A 295 -22.30 -7.49 11.37
N SER A 296 -22.42 -7.54 10.03
CA SER A 296 -23.51 -6.93 9.26
C SER A 296 -23.55 -5.40 9.31
N ALA A 297 -22.42 -4.74 9.58
CA ALA A 297 -22.28 -3.29 9.39
C ALA A 297 -22.00 -2.95 7.91
N GLU A 298 -22.35 -1.73 7.49
CA GLU A 298 -21.95 -1.20 6.18
C GLU A 298 -20.56 -0.57 6.32
N VAL A 299 -19.52 -1.35 6.04
CA VAL A 299 -18.13 -0.97 6.35
C VAL A 299 -17.36 -0.57 5.12
N TYR A 300 -16.55 0.48 5.27
CA TYR A 300 -15.55 0.89 4.30
C TYR A 300 -14.19 0.98 4.99
N PHE A 301 -13.14 0.62 4.27
CA PHE A 301 -11.76 0.80 4.67
C PHE A 301 -11.10 1.89 3.81
N SER A 302 -10.30 2.74 4.45
CA SER A 302 -9.40 3.66 3.77
C SER A 302 -8.10 3.81 4.58
N SER A 303 -7.12 4.55 4.06
CA SER A 303 -5.90 4.87 4.77
C SER A 303 -5.43 6.28 4.43
N THR A 304 -4.71 6.90 5.37
CA THR A 304 -4.09 8.20 5.15
C THR A 304 -2.85 8.05 4.28
N THR A 305 -2.42 9.14 3.65
CA THR A 305 -1.17 9.15 2.89
C THR A 305 -0.52 10.53 2.86
N ARG A 306 0.80 10.53 2.67
CA ARG A 306 1.59 11.73 2.40
C ARG A 306 1.57 12.18 0.93
N SER A 307 0.94 11.42 0.02
CA SER A 307 0.91 11.75 -1.41
C SER A 307 -0.07 12.90 -1.67
N PRO A 308 0.36 14.06 -2.19
CA PRO A 308 -0.53 15.19 -2.42
C PRO A 308 -1.22 15.11 -3.79
N ILE A 309 -2.56 15.12 -3.78
CA ILE A 309 -3.44 14.95 -4.94
C ILE A 309 -4.37 16.15 -5.04
N MET A 310 -4.62 16.60 -6.27
CA MET A 310 -5.56 17.69 -6.53
C MET A 310 -7.00 17.18 -6.40
N GLN A 311 -7.88 18.01 -5.85
CA GLN A 311 -9.31 17.75 -5.85
C GLN A 311 -9.87 17.87 -7.28
N GLY A 312 -10.74 16.94 -7.67
CA GLY A 312 -11.27 16.77 -9.01
C GLY A 312 -11.14 15.33 -9.49
N HIS A 313 -11.94 14.97 -10.51
CA HIS A 313 -12.01 13.61 -11.04
C HIS A 313 -12.32 12.60 -9.92
N ALA A 314 -11.47 11.59 -9.71
CA ALA A 314 -11.64 10.57 -8.67
C ALA A 314 -11.58 11.11 -7.23
N ILE A 315 -11.17 12.37 -7.01
CA ILE A 315 -11.00 12.97 -5.67
C ILE A 315 -12.06 14.04 -5.42
N GLU A 316 -13.11 13.69 -4.69
CA GLU A 316 -14.25 14.57 -4.37
C GLU A 316 -13.98 15.46 -3.15
N SER A 317 -13.18 14.99 -2.19
CA SER A 317 -12.86 15.75 -0.98
C SER A 317 -11.49 15.42 -0.41
N ILE A 318 -10.88 16.39 0.27
CA ILE A 318 -9.56 16.24 0.91
C ILE A 318 -9.64 16.69 2.36
N CYS A 319 -9.19 15.84 3.28
CA CYS A 319 -8.75 16.26 4.62
C CYS A 319 -7.24 16.43 4.59
N SER A 320 -6.72 17.52 5.15
CA SER A 320 -5.27 17.80 5.26
C SER A 320 -4.91 18.07 6.70
N PHE A 321 -3.85 17.44 7.20
CA PHE A 321 -3.43 17.47 8.60
C PHE A 321 -1.96 17.05 8.73
N LYS A 322 -1.36 17.20 9.91
CA LYS A 322 0.01 16.78 10.21
C LYS A 322 0.08 15.30 10.59
N ASP A 323 1.20 14.67 10.23
CA ASP A 323 1.43 13.26 10.54
C ASP A 323 1.46 12.98 12.05
N ASN A 324 0.98 11.79 12.42
CA ASN A 324 0.96 11.30 13.80
C ASN A 324 2.32 10.73 14.27
N TYR A 325 3.34 10.69 13.40
CA TYR A 325 4.69 10.22 13.71
C TYR A 325 5.61 11.35 14.21
N GLY A 326 5.14 12.60 14.16
CA GLY A 326 5.88 13.77 14.60
C GLY A 326 6.93 14.28 13.61
N LEU A 327 6.79 13.94 12.32
CA LEU A 327 7.66 14.44 11.25
C LEU A 327 7.31 15.87 10.82
N ASN A 328 6.14 16.38 11.28
CA ASN A 328 5.56 17.66 10.91
C ASN A 328 5.27 17.81 9.41
N ILE A 329 5.07 16.68 8.72
CA ILE A 329 4.75 16.64 7.29
C ILE A 329 3.24 16.59 7.07
N ASP A 330 2.81 17.04 5.91
CA ASP A 330 1.40 16.99 5.52
C ASP A 330 0.98 15.56 5.18
N ASN A 331 -0.13 15.13 5.76
CA ASN A 331 -0.86 13.91 5.45
C ASN A 331 -2.29 14.25 5.01
N PHE A 332 -2.86 13.32 4.27
CA PHE A 332 -4.14 13.48 3.61
C PHE A 332 -5.02 12.26 3.84
N ALA A 333 -6.32 12.51 4.00
CA ALA A 333 -7.37 11.50 3.87
C ALA A 333 -8.31 11.93 2.74
N TYR A 334 -8.40 11.12 1.71
CA TYR A 334 -9.16 11.43 0.50
C TYR A 334 -10.53 10.80 0.53
N ASN A 335 -11.50 11.49 -0.07
CA ASN A 335 -12.87 11.02 -0.23
C ASN A 335 -13.58 10.64 1.08
N VAL A 336 -13.21 11.29 2.21
CA VAL A 336 -13.86 11.08 3.51
C VAL A 336 -14.80 12.24 3.87
N LYS A 337 -14.31 13.48 3.80
CA LYS A 337 -14.99 14.68 4.34
C LYS A 337 -16.41 14.93 3.83
N HIS A 338 -16.70 14.55 2.59
CA HIS A 338 -18.01 14.75 1.97
C HIS A 338 -19.03 13.65 2.30
N GLN A 339 -18.58 12.54 2.88
CA GLN A 339 -19.43 11.40 3.20
C GLN A 339 -19.96 11.50 4.63
N ASP A 340 -21.18 11.01 4.84
CA ASP A 340 -21.76 10.84 6.16
C ASP A 340 -21.60 9.37 6.60
N PHE A 341 -20.74 9.16 7.59
CA PHE A 341 -20.56 7.89 8.30
C PHE A 341 -21.18 8.01 9.69
N ASP A 342 -21.82 6.94 10.19
CA ASP A 342 -22.28 6.86 11.57
C ASP A 342 -21.06 6.95 12.53
N ARG A 343 -19.95 6.29 12.16
CA ARG A 343 -18.68 6.29 12.92
C ARG A 343 -17.48 6.27 11.98
N VAL A 344 -16.41 6.99 12.35
CA VAL A 344 -15.11 6.92 11.68
C VAL A 344 -14.05 6.51 12.69
N LEU A 345 -13.42 5.36 12.49
CA LEU A 345 -12.41 4.79 13.37
C LEU A 345 -11.03 5.04 12.77
N LEU A 346 -10.29 6.03 13.28
CA LEU A 346 -8.89 6.23 12.94
C LEU A 346 -8.02 5.31 13.81
N VAL A 347 -7.48 4.29 13.17
CA VAL A 347 -6.67 3.26 13.83
C VAL A 347 -5.19 3.56 13.59
N ILE A 348 -4.45 3.77 14.67
CA ILE A 348 -3.06 4.23 14.65
C ILE A 348 -2.16 3.37 15.54
N GLU A 349 -0.87 3.44 15.26
CA GLU A 349 0.18 2.75 16.01
C GLU A 349 1.02 3.66 16.91
N THR A 350 0.64 4.94 16.98
CA THR A 350 1.20 5.95 17.88
C THR A 350 0.18 6.28 18.98
N ASP A 351 0.59 7.05 19.99
CA ASP A 351 -0.32 7.50 21.05
C ASP A 351 -1.49 8.32 20.47
N LYS A 352 -2.71 8.17 21.02
CA LYS A 352 -3.89 8.92 20.57
C LYS A 352 -3.69 10.44 20.55
N ASP A 353 -2.87 10.96 21.47
CA ASP A 353 -2.62 12.40 21.60
C ASP A 353 -1.67 12.91 20.50
N SER A 354 -1.12 12.03 19.66
CA SER A 354 -0.31 12.38 18.48
C SER A 354 -1.14 12.82 17.26
N VAL A 355 -2.46 12.61 17.28
CA VAL A 355 -3.34 12.97 16.15
C VAL A 355 -3.49 14.48 16.07
N ASP A 356 -3.28 15.04 14.88
CA ASP A 356 -3.52 16.46 14.62
C ASP A 356 -4.98 16.84 14.94
N PRO A 357 -5.23 17.78 15.88
CA PRO A 357 -6.56 18.18 16.29
C PRO A 357 -7.45 18.68 15.14
N SER A 358 -6.86 19.24 14.08
CA SER A 358 -7.61 19.71 12.91
C SER A 358 -8.35 18.59 12.17
N LEU A 359 -8.00 17.33 12.40
CA LEU A 359 -8.69 16.19 11.79
C LEU A 359 -10.10 15.99 12.35
N PHE A 360 -10.32 16.29 13.64
CA PHE A 360 -11.64 16.20 14.29
C PHE A 360 -12.62 17.24 13.75
N ASP A 361 -12.13 18.40 13.29
CA ASP A 361 -12.95 19.42 12.64
C ASP A 361 -13.31 19.06 11.19
N GLN A 362 -12.52 18.17 10.56
CA GLN A 362 -12.66 17.78 9.16
C GLN A 362 -13.45 16.49 8.95
N ILE A 363 -13.42 15.57 9.92
CA ILE A 363 -14.09 14.27 9.87
C ILE A 363 -15.12 14.18 10.99
N LYS A 364 -16.40 14.13 10.61
CA LYS A 364 -17.50 13.92 11.57
C LYS A 364 -17.40 12.55 12.21
N ASN A 365 -17.80 12.44 13.48
CA ASN A 365 -17.86 11.18 14.23
C ASN A 365 -16.52 10.42 14.29
N LEU A 366 -15.41 11.16 14.31
CA LEU A 366 -14.06 10.59 14.38
C LEU A 366 -13.74 10.09 15.80
N GLU A 367 -13.38 8.82 15.89
CA GLU A 367 -12.89 8.14 17.08
C GLU A 367 -11.45 7.66 16.82
N VAL A 368 -10.55 7.89 17.77
CA VAL A 368 -9.16 7.40 17.68
C VAL A 368 -9.04 6.06 18.40
N VAL A 369 -8.49 5.07 17.71
CA VAL A 369 -8.17 3.74 18.23
C VAL A 369 -6.66 3.57 18.20
N SER A 370 -6.02 3.57 19.36
CA SER A 370 -4.57 3.40 19.53
C SER A 370 -4.25 2.33 20.57
N TYR A 371 -3.05 1.76 20.51
CA TYR A 371 -2.55 0.87 21.56
C TYR A 371 -2.48 1.60 22.91
N GLU A 372 -2.62 0.85 24.00
CA GLU A 372 -2.33 1.37 25.34
C GLU A 372 -0.81 1.38 25.54
N SER A 373 -0.29 2.52 26.01
CA SER A 373 1.15 2.78 26.20
C SER A 373 1.78 2.05 27.38
#